data_AF-A0A559LY59-F1
#
_entry.id   AF-A0A559LY59-F1
#
_cell.length_a   1.000
_cell.length_b   1.000
_cell.length_c   1.000
_cell.angle_alpha   90.00
_cell.angle_beta   90.00
_cell.angle_gamma   90.00
#
_symmetry.space_group_name_H-M   'P 1'
#
loop_
_entity.id
_entity.type
_entity.pdbx_description
1 polymer ?
#
loop_
_entity_poly.entity_id
_entity_poly.type
_entity_poly.pdbx_seq_one_letter_code
_entity_poly.pdbx_strand_id
1 'polypeptide(L)'
;RLVVFDQEFHVHSVVLKLYSAFFRKFLDSPDKATAAAAAAAGANHPSIASPQSIVSSKFKYEWVTKLDETISGEDADTNDALPWYLVAATGISKETIDISTFKGDKVPELRAFEKLLCAFYIKQYEIEDFDELETMTRQADYYCALPMLSRSLDGALWRSEWSLGR
;
A
#
# COMPACT_ATOMS: atom_id res chain seq x y z
N ARG A 1 8.29 0.54 -4.68
CA ARG A 1 7.69 1.75 -4.07
C ARG A 1 6.20 1.56 -3.98
N LEU A 2 5.60 1.89 -2.83
CA LEU A 2 4.16 2.07 -2.67
C LEU A 2 3.92 3.56 -2.40
N VAL A 3 2.89 4.14 -3.00
CA VAL A 3 2.42 5.50 -2.70
C VAL A 3 1.03 5.33 -2.11
N VAL A 4 0.90 5.57 -0.81
CA VAL A 4 -0.34 5.45 -0.06
C VAL A 4 -0.80 6.85 0.26
N PHE A 5 -1.88 7.30 -0.39
CA PHE A 5 -2.27 8.70 -0.43
C PHE A 5 -1.09 9.59 -0.88
N ASP A 6 -0.61 10.49 -0.03
CA ASP A 6 0.53 11.39 -0.25
C ASP A 6 1.85 10.86 0.32
N GLN A 7 1.85 9.71 1.00
CA GLN A 7 3.03 9.13 1.62
C GLN A 7 3.69 8.07 0.75
N GLU A 8 5.01 8.20 0.58
CA GLU A 8 5.84 7.26 -0.17
C GLU A 8 6.50 6.24 0.77
N PHE A 9 6.34 4.94 0.45
CA PHE A 9 6.99 3.84 1.15
C PHE A 9 7.93 3.05 0.23
N HIS A 10 9.17 2.88 0.70
CA HIS A 10 10.18 2.07 0.03
C HIS A 10 10.28 0.70 0.69
N VAL A 11 9.70 -0.29 0.05
CA VAL A 11 9.61 -1.65 0.56
C VAL A 11 10.16 -2.66 -0.44
N HIS A 12 10.55 -3.81 0.09
CA HIS A 12 11.15 -4.91 -0.62
C HIS A 12 10.06 -5.86 -1.08
N SER A 13 10.02 -6.16 -2.38
CA SER A 13 9.03 -7.09 -2.93
C SER A 13 9.08 -8.46 -2.27
N VAL A 14 10.26 -8.94 -1.85
CA VAL A 14 10.39 -10.24 -1.16
C VAL A 14 9.61 -10.29 0.14
N VAL A 15 9.63 -9.20 0.94
CA VAL A 15 8.93 -9.12 2.22
C VAL A 15 7.41 -9.06 2.00
N LEU A 16 6.96 -8.21 1.05
CA LEU A 16 5.55 -8.15 0.68
C LEU A 16 5.01 -9.51 0.24
N LYS A 17 5.74 -10.24 -0.60
CA LYS A 17 5.32 -11.57 -1.08
C LYS A 17 5.35 -12.65 0.00
N LEU A 18 6.21 -12.51 1.01
CA LEU A 18 6.30 -13.46 2.10
C LEU A 18 5.08 -13.37 3.02
N TYR A 19 4.61 -12.16 3.29
CA TYR A 19 3.59 -11.91 4.32
C TYR A 19 2.21 -11.52 3.80
N SER A 20 2.06 -11.29 2.49
CA SER A 20 0.78 -11.01 1.84
C SER A 20 0.58 -11.92 0.64
N ALA A 21 -0.47 -12.73 0.69
CA ALA A 21 -0.85 -13.59 -0.43
C ALA A 21 -1.31 -12.76 -1.64
N PHE A 22 -1.91 -11.58 -1.41
CA PHE A 22 -2.24 -10.60 -2.44
C PHE A 22 -0.99 -10.19 -3.22
N PHE A 23 0.02 -9.63 -2.55
CA PHE A 23 1.22 -9.17 -3.25
C PHE A 23 1.98 -10.32 -3.91
N ARG A 24 1.98 -11.52 -3.31
CA ARG A 24 2.55 -12.72 -3.94
C ARG A 24 1.92 -13.01 -5.30
N LYS A 25 0.58 -12.99 -5.39
CA LYS A 25 -0.15 -13.26 -6.64
C LYS A 25 0.11 -12.18 -7.70
N PHE A 26 0.06 -10.91 -7.32
CA PHE A 26 0.16 -9.80 -8.28
C PHE A 26 1.60 -9.46 -8.70
N LEU A 27 2.59 -9.57 -7.80
CA LEU A 27 3.99 -9.26 -8.12
C LEU A 27 4.69 -10.36 -8.94
N ASP A 28 4.23 -11.61 -8.81
CA ASP A 28 4.76 -12.76 -9.57
C ASP A 28 3.95 -13.05 -10.86
N SER A 29 2.98 -12.19 -11.21
CA SER A 29 2.25 -12.32 -12.46
C SER A 29 3.18 -12.11 -13.66
N PRO A 30 3.17 -13.01 -14.67
CA PRO A 30 4.13 -13.00 -15.78
C PRO A 30 4.12 -11.69 -16.59
N ASP A 31 2.96 -11.04 -16.73
CA ASP A 31 2.84 -9.74 -17.39
C ASP A 31 3.71 -8.66 -16.75
N LYS A 32 3.94 -8.73 -15.43
CA LYS A 32 4.81 -7.81 -14.69
C LYS A 32 6.29 -8.16 -14.84
N ALA A 33 6.64 -9.44 -14.98
CA ALA A 33 8.00 -9.89 -15.26
C ALA A 33 8.46 -9.44 -16.66
N THR A 34 7.57 -9.54 -17.65
CA THR A 34 7.82 -9.11 -19.03
C THR A 34 7.97 -7.59 -19.12
N ALA A 35 7.13 -6.82 -18.42
CA ALA A 35 7.24 -5.36 -18.36
C ALA A 35 8.55 -4.90 -17.68
N ALA A 36 8.96 -5.55 -16.58
CA ALA A 36 10.23 -5.25 -15.91
C ALA A 36 11.45 -5.61 -16.78
N ALA A 37 11.39 -6.74 -17.49
CA ALA A 37 12.44 -7.15 -18.42
C ALA A 37 12.54 -6.21 -19.65
N ALA A 38 11.41 -5.76 -20.19
CA ALA A 38 11.37 -4.78 -21.28
C ALA A 38 11.94 -3.42 -20.85
N ALA A 39 11.64 -2.96 -19.64
CA ALA A 39 12.23 -1.75 -19.08
C ALA A 39 13.75 -1.86 -18.89
N ALA A 40 14.25 -3.04 -18.52
CA ALA A 40 15.69 -3.30 -18.42
C ALA A 40 16.38 -3.43 -19.81
N ALA A 41 15.69 -3.98 -20.81
CA ALA A 41 16.21 -4.16 -22.16
C ALA A 41 16.22 -2.87 -23.01
N GLY A 42 15.32 -1.92 -22.72
CA GLY A 42 15.23 -0.63 -23.42
C GLY A 42 16.37 0.36 -23.15
N ALA A 43 17.29 0.05 -22.24
CA ALA A 43 18.38 0.96 -21.84
C ALA A 43 19.56 1.04 -22.85
N ASN A 44 19.58 0.22 -23.91
CA ASN A 44 20.75 0.07 -24.80
C ASN A 44 20.55 0.51 -26.26
N HIS A 45 19.56 1.34 -26.59
CA HIS A 45 19.43 1.90 -27.96
C HIS A 45 19.58 3.43 -27.96
N PRO A 46 20.57 4.02 -28.66
CA PRO A 46 20.67 5.47 -28.77
C PRO A 46 19.62 5.95 -29.79
N SER A 47 18.46 6.38 -29.30
CA SER A 47 17.43 7.01 -30.12
C SER A 47 17.57 8.54 -30.04
N ILE A 48 17.83 9.15 -31.20
CA ILE A 48 17.83 10.59 -31.42
C ILE A 48 16.37 11.02 -31.58
N ALA A 49 15.68 11.42 -30.50
CA ALA A 49 14.50 12.30 -30.53
C ALA A 49 13.95 12.62 -29.12
N SER A 50 13.62 13.89 -28.92
CA SER A 50 12.76 14.48 -27.87
C SER A 50 13.26 14.55 -26.41
N PRO A 51 13.35 15.75 -25.80
CA PRO A 51 13.80 15.92 -24.43
C PRO A 51 12.63 15.87 -23.44
N GLN A 52 11.86 14.78 -23.33
CA GLN A 52 10.96 14.59 -22.17
C GLN A 52 10.82 13.12 -21.77
N SER A 53 11.14 12.87 -20.49
CA SER A 53 10.83 11.67 -19.69
C SER A 53 11.70 10.42 -19.90
N ILE A 54 12.99 10.53 -19.62
CA ILE A 54 13.74 9.40 -19.04
C ILE A 54 13.51 9.44 -17.52
N VAL A 55 12.37 8.92 -17.06
CA VAL A 55 12.32 8.39 -15.70
C VAL A 55 12.63 6.91 -15.83
N SER A 56 13.94 6.60 -15.83
CA SER A 56 14.37 5.26 -15.45
C SER A 56 13.84 5.05 -14.04
N SER A 57 12.75 4.29 -13.90
CA SER A 57 12.18 3.99 -12.61
C SER A 57 13.21 3.14 -11.85
N LYS A 58 13.87 3.73 -10.85
CA LYS A 58 14.81 3.03 -9.95
C LYS A 58 14.17 1.84 -9.20
N PHE A 59 12.85 1.68 -9.29
CA PHE A 59 12.08 0.68 -8.58
C PHE A 59 11.47 -0.33 -9.54
N LYS A 60 11.66 -1.63 -9.23
CA LYS A 60 11.07 -2.76 -9.98
C LYS A 60 9.55 -2.72 -10.04
N TYR A 61 8.91 -2.26 -8.96
CA TYR A 61 7.46 -2.14 -8.86
C TYR A 61 7.07 -0.80 -8.28
N GLU A 62 6.04 -0.21 -8.86
CA GLU A 62 5.41 1.03 -8.40
C GLU A 62 3.91 0.79 -8.25
N TRP A 63 3.39 1.13 -7.08
CA TRP A 63 1.99 1.00 -6.72
C TRP A 63 1.48 2.30 -6.13
N VAL A 64 0.23 2.62 -6.40
CA VAL A 64 -0.41 3.88 -6.02
C VAL A 64 -1.81 3.62 -5.45
N THR A 65 -2.28 4.48 -4.55
CA THR A 65 -3.66 4.43 -4.06
C THR A 65 -4.64 4.69 -5.21
N LYS A 66 -5.70 3.89 -5.25
CA LYS A 66 -6.89 4.10 -6.07
C LYS A 66 -8.11 4.07 -5.15
N LEU A 67 -9.02 5.02 -5.34
CA LEU A 67 -10.30 5.06 -4.64
C LEU A 67 -11.32 4.23 -5.42
N ASP A 68 -12.22 3.55 -4.70
CA ASP A 68 -13.36 2.91 -5.34
C ASP A 68 -14.51 3.92 -5.49
N GLU A 69 -14.68 4.44 -6.70
CA GLU A 69 -15.79 5.34 -7.04
C GLU A 69 -17.14 4.60 -7.09
N THR A 70 -17.14 3.26 -7.15
CA THR A 70 -18.38 2.48 -7.36
C THR A 70 -19.24 2.34 -6.11
N ILE A 71 -18.72 2.71 -4.95
CA ILE A 71 -19.40 2.61 -3.65
C ILE A 71 -19.83 4.00 -3.16
N SER A 72 -19.90 4.99 -4.07
CA SER A 72 -20.69 6.20 -3.84
C SER A 72 -22.19 5.86 -3.89
N GLY A 73 -22.66 5.06 -2.94
CA GLY A 73 -24.08 4.79 -2.75
C GLY A 73 -24.81 6.09 -2.45
N GLU A 74 -25.99 6.24 -3.04
CA GLU A 74 -26.89 7.40 -2.92
C GLU A 74 -27.46 7.58 -1.49
N ASP A 75 -27.08 6.74 -0.54
CA ASP A 75 -27.42 6.82 0.89
C ASP A 75 -26.28 7.47 1.68
N ALA A 76 -26.20 8.79 1.59
CA ALA A 76 -25.22 9.64 2.26
C ALA A 76 -25.47 9.82 3.78
N ASP A 77 -25.72 8.72 4.51
CA ASP A 77 -25.90 8.75 5.98
C ASP A 77 -24.85 7.93 6.74
N THR A 78 -23.97 7.22 6.04
CA THR A 78 -22.83 6.53 6.67
C THR A 78 -21.57 7.36 6.46
N ASN A 79 -20.99 7.87 7.56
CA ASN A 79 -19.66 8.50 7.62
C ASN A 79 -18.50 7.56 7.23
N ASP A 80 -18.79 6.43 6.58
CA ASP A 80 -17.80 5.43 6.21
C ASP A 80 -17.00 5.92 5.01
N ALA A 81 -15.69 6.04 5.23
CA ALA A 81 -14.78 6.45 4.18
C ALA A 81 -14.83 5.48 2.99
N LEU A 82 -14.84 6.03 1.77
CA LEU A 82 -14.80 5.22 0.55
C LEU A 82 -13.57 4.29 0.61
N PRO A 83 -13.73 2.98 0.32
CA PRO A 83 -12.61 2.05 0.41
C PRO A 83 -11.54 2.42 -0.61
N TRP A 84 -10.29 2.28 -0.19
CA TRP A 84 -9.11 2.57 -0.99
C TRP A 84 -8.25 1.31 -1.12
N TYR A 85 -7.53 1.18 -2.23
CA TYR A 85 -6.64 0.04 -2.45
C TYR A 85 -5.45 0.42 -3.32
N LEU A 86 -4.38 -0.39 -3.24
CA LEU A 86 -3.19 -0.21 -4.06
C LEU A 86 -3.36 -0.86 -5.45
N VAL A 87 -3.01 -0.11 -6.50
CA VAL A 87 -2.92 -0.61 -7.88
C VAL A 87 -1.54 -0.36 -8.46
N ALA A 88 -1.11 -1.22 -9.39
CA ALA A 88 0.18 -1.05 -10.06
C ALA A 88 0.15 0.15 -11.02
N ALA A 89 1.15 1.03 -10.94
CA ALA A 89 1.22 2.27 -11.70
C ALA A 89 1.53 2.12 -13.20
N THR A 90 1.63 0.89 -13.73
CA THR A 90 1.89 0.63 -15.15
C THR A 90 0.80 1.26 -16.02
N GLY A 91 1.17 2.25 -16.83
CA GLY A 91 0.25 2.94 -17.74
C GLY A 91 -0.58 4.05 -17.09
N ILE A 92 -0.46 4.27 -15.78
CA ILE A 92 -1.02 5.44 -15.12
C ILE A 92 -0.01 6.56 -15.40
N SER A 93 -0.24 7.33 -16.48
CA SER A 93 0.32 8.67 -16.59
C SER A 93 0.10 9.38 -15.25
N LYS A 94 1.01 10.25 -14.84
CA LYS A 94 0.85 11.13 -13.67
C LYS A 94 -0.36 12.08 -13.77
N GLU A 95 -1.48 11.68 -14.38
CA GLU A 95 -2.80 12.16 -14.07
C GLU A 95 -3.04 11.84 -12.60
N THR A 96 -2.53 12.75 -11.78
CA THR A 96 -3.13 13.17 -10.52
C THR A 96 -4.15 12.17 -10.03
N ILE A 97 -3.66 11.15 -9.30
CA ILE A 97 -4.51 10.30 -8.50
C ILE A 97 -5.36 11.29 -7.70
N ASP A 98 -6.66 11.33 -7.98
CA ASP A 98 -7.52 12.34 -7.38
C ASP A 98 -7.88 11.91 -5.96
N ILE A 99 -6.88 11.99 -5.09
CA ILE A 99 -6.99 11.69 -3.67
C ILE A 99 -7.83 12.79 -2.97
N SER A 100 -8.19 13.88 -3.67
CA SER A 100 -9.06 14.93 -3.13
C SER A 100 -10.50 14.45 -2.94
N THR A 101 -10.90 13.41 -3.67
CA THR A 101 -12.24 12.80 -3.62
C THR A 101 -12.42 11.82 -2.44
N PHE A 102 -11.36 11.52 -1.68
CA PHE A 102 -11.48 10.66 -0.50
C PHE A 102 -12.31 11.34 0.58
N LYS A 103 -13.53 10.83 0.81
CA LYS A 103 -14.44 11.26 1.87
C LYS A 103 -14.09 10.54 3.18
N GLY A 104 -13.00 10.94 3.83
CA GLY A 104 -12.57 10.35 5.11
C GLY A 104 -11.27 10.94 5.63
N ASP A 105 -10.88 10.59 6.86
CA ASP A 105 -9.56 10.95 7.38
C ASP A 105 -8.49 9.99 6.83
N LYS A 106 -7.51 10.56 6.12
CA LYS A 106 -6.40 9.81 5.53
C LYS A 106 -5.39 9.40 6.58
N VAL A 107 -5.28 10.16 7.67
CA VAL A 107 -4.23 9.97 8.67
C VAL A 107 -4.34 8.63 9.40
N PRO A 108 -5.52 8.21 9.89
CA PRO A 108 -5.68 6.89 10.53
C PRO A 108 -5.42 5.74 9.55
N GLU A 109 -5.92 5.85 8.32
CA GLU A 109 -5.69 4.84 7.27
C GLU A 109 -4.22 4.68 6.93
N LEU A 110 -3.52 5.80 6.76
CA LEU A 110 -2.10 5.83 6.47
C LEU A 110 -1.28 5.24 7.63
N ARG A 111 -1.58 5.65 8.87
CA ARG A 111 -0.89 5.18 10.07
C ARG A 111 -1.10 3.68 10.28
N ALA A 112 -2.33 3.20 10.13
CA ALA A 112 -2.64 1.77 10.20
C ALA A 112 -1.84 0.97 9.15
N PHE A 113 -1.74 1.50 7.92
CA PHE A 113 -0.98 0.85 6.86
C PHE A 113 0.52 0.85 7.14
N GLU A 114 1.06 1.96 7.67
CA GLU A 114 2.45 2.02 8.12
C GLU A 114 2.72 0.97 9.21
N LYS A 115 1.86 0.87 10.22
CA LYS A 115 1.99 -0.13 11.29
C LYS A 115 1.86 -1.56 10.76
N LEU A 116 1.03 -1.79 9.75
CA LEU A 116 0.98 -3.07 9.03
C LEU A 116 2.30 -3.37 8.28
N LEU A 117 2.93 -2.37 7.66
CA LEU A 117 4.28 -2.53 7.10
C LEU A 117 5.31 -2.81 8.20
N CYS A 118 5.24 -2.14 9.35
CA CYS A 118 6.09 -2.45 10.50
C CYS A 118 5.93 -3.93 10.91
N ALA A 119 4.72 -4.47 10.95
CA ALA A 119 4.48 -5.89 11.20
C ALA A 119 5.20 -6.79 10.17
N PHE A 120 5.15 -6.47 8.88
CA PHE A 120 5.85 -7.24 7.84
C PHE A 120 7.37 -7.22 8.00
N TYR A 121 7.91 -6.12 8.51
CA TYR A 121 9.33 -5.96 8.78
C TYR A 121 9.75 -6.42 10.17
N ILE A 122 8.82 -6.98 10.97
CA ILE A 122 9.04 -7.36 12.37
C ILE A 122 9.62 -6.16 13.16
N LYS A 123 9.14 -4.97 12.83
CA LYS A 123 9.45 -3.73 13.55
C LYS A 123 8.44 -3.51 14.66
N GLN A 124 8.89 -2.85 15.71
CA GLN A 124 8.05 -2.47 16.82
C GLN A 124 7.06 -1.39 16.36
N TYR A 125 5.83 -1.54 16.81
CA TYR A 125 4.75 -0.57 16.73
C TYR A 125 3.86 -0.73 17.96
N GLU A 126 3.02 0.27 18.18
CA GLU A 126 2.04 0.37 19.27
C GLU A 126 0.66 0.60 18.67
N ILE A 127 -0.38 0.17 19.37
CA ILE A 127 -1.78 0.38 18.98
C ILE A 127 -2.34 1.44 19.92
N GLU A 128 -2.78 2.56 19.37
CA GLU A 128 -3.27 3.71 20.16
C GLU A 128 -4.70 3.47 20.65
N ASP A 129 -5.59 3.02 19.76
CA ASP A 129 -7.00 2.81 20.05
C ASP A 129 -7.58 1.58 19.30
N PHE A 130 -8.86 1.30 19.58
CA PHE A 130 -9.57 0.20 18.94
C PHE A 130 -9.80 0.44 17.44
N ASP A 131 -10.10 1.69 17.06
CA ASP A 131 -10.39 2.06 15.67
C ASP A 131 -9.16 1.84 14.77
N GLU A 132 -7.96 2.08 15.30
CA GLU A 132 -6.70 1.78 14.64
C GLU A 132 -6.50 0.27 14.46
N LEU A 133 -6.76 -0.53 15.50
CA LEU A 133 -6.67 -2.00 15.39
C LEU A 133 -7.67 -2.55 14.38
N GLU A 134 -8.89 -2.04 14.38
CA GLU A 134 -9.92 -2.39 13.40
C GLU A 134 -9.46 -2.04 11.98
N THR A 135 -8.93 -0.83 11.77
CA THR A 135 -8.41 -0.37 10.48
C THR A 135 -7.24 -1.24 10.01
N MET A 136 -6.28 -1.55 10.89
CA MET A 136 -5.16 -2.45 10.60
C MET A 136 -5.66 -3.85 10.21
N THR A 137 -6.66 -4.37 10.91
CA THR A 137 -7.26 -5.68 10.65
C THR A 137 -7.96 -5.69 9.29
N ARG A 138 -8.75 -4.66 8.98
CA ARG A 138 -9.40 -4.49 7.68
C ARG A 138 -8.39 -4.46 6.53
N GLN A 139 -7.32 -3.68 6.66
CA GLN A 139 -6.27 -3.62 5.65
C GLN A 139 -5.53 -4.96 5.52
N ALA A 140 -5.24 -5.64 6.63
CA ALA A 140 -4.60 -6.94 6.62
C ALA A 140 -5.49 -8.02 6.01
N ASP A 141 -6.80 -7.97 6.19
CA ASP A 141 -7.74 -8.88 5.51
C ASP A 141 -7.70 -8.67 4.00
N TYR A 142 -7.85 -7.42 3.55
CA TYR A 142 -7.79 -7.06 2.13
C TYR A 142 -6.48 -7.50 1.46
N TYR A 143 -5.33 -7.19 2.07
CA TYR A 143 -4.03 -7.59 1.54
C TYR A 143 -3.67 -9.05 1.88
N CYS A 144 -4.60 -9.84 2.43
CA CYS A 144 -4.41 -11.25 2.79
C CYS A 144 -3.14 -11.49 3.64
N ALA A 145 -3.03 -10.70 4.71
CA ALA A 145 -1.90 -10.62 5.61
C ALA A 145 -2.28 -10.73 7.10
N LEU A 146 -3.53 -11.09 7.42
CA LEU A 146 -4.00 -11.36 8.79
C LEU A 146 -3.07 -12.27 9.60
N PRO A 147 -2.52 -13.37 9.06
CA PRO A 147 -1.62 -14.22 9.83
C PRO A 147 -0.36 -13.50 10.30
N MET A 148 0.14 -12.53 9.54
CA MET A 148 1.31 -11.76 9.94
C MET A 148 0.93 -10.71 10.98
N LEU A 149 -0.15 -9.97 10.76
CA LEU A 149 -0.66 -9.00 11.73
C LEU A 149 -0.91 -9.68 13.09
N SER A 150 -1.65 -10.80 13.10
CA SER A 150 -1.95 -11.55 14.32
C SER A 150 -0.70 -11.95 15.11
N ARG A 151 0.39 -12.34 14.42
CA ARG A 151 1.65 -12.72 15.08
C ARG A 151 2.41 -11.53 15.66
N SER A 152 2.23 -10.32 15.14
CA SER A 152 2.87 -9.13 15.70
C SER A 152 2.04 -8.44 16.78
N LEU A 153 0.73 -8.75 16.87
CA LEU A 153 -0.18 -8.15 17.86
C LEU A 153 0.25 -8.40 19.29
N ASP A 154 0.71 -9.60 19.65
CA ASP A 154 1.14 -9.90 21.03
C ASP A 154 2.19 -8.90 21.54
N GLY A 155 3.18 -8.60 20.69
CA GLY A 155 4.21 -7.61 21.01
C GLY A 155 3.70 -6.17 20.96
N ALA A 156 2.79 -5.85 20.05
CA ALA A 156 2.23 -4.50 19.90
C ALA A 156 1.32 -4.14 21.08
N LEU A 157 0.48 -5.08 21.54
CA LEU A 157 -0.40 -4.92 22.69
C LEU A 157 0.36 -4.83 24.01
N TRP A 158 1.51 -5.51 24.12
CA TRP A 158 2.36 -5.36 25.29
C TRP A 158 2.98 -3.96 25.38
N ARG A 159 3.30 -3.34 24.24
CA ARG A 159 3.93 -2.01 24.18
C ARG A 159 2.92 -0.87 24.24
N SER A 160 1.70 -1.08 23.75
CA SER A 160 0.65 -0.09 23.89
C SER A 160 0.28 0.07 25.36
N GLU A 161 -0.08 1.29 25.75
CA GLU A 161 -0.24 1.69 27.16
C GLU A 161 -1.33 0.93 27.93
N TRP A 162 -2.13 0.11 27.24
CA TRP A 162 -3.11 -0.80 27.81
C TRP A 162 -2.52 -1.83 28.80
N SER A 163 -1.21 -2.10 28.72
CA SER A 163 -0.50 -3.05 29.59
C SER A 163 0.06 -2.43 30.89
N LEU A 164 0.18 -1.11 30.97
CA LEU A 164 0.55 -0.40 32.20
C LEU A 164 -0.66 0.36 32.71
N GLY A 165 -1.43 -0.27 33.60
CA GLY A 165 -2.47 0.43 34.37
C GLY A 165 -1.89 1.65 35.10
N ARG A 166 -2.08 2.82 34.51
CA ARG A 166 -1.90 4.14 35.10
C ARG A 166 -3.10 5.01 34.78
#